data_AF-A0AAN6FZE1-F1
#
_entry.id   AF-A0AAN6FZE1-F1
#
_cell.length_a   1.000
_cell.length_b   1.000
_cell.length_c   1.000
_cell.angle_alpha   90.00
_cell.angle_beta   90.00
_cell.angle_gamma   90.00
#
_symmetry.space_group_name_H-M   'P 1'
#
loop_
_entity.id
_entity.type
_entity.pdbx_description
1 polymer ?
#
loop_
_entity_poly.entity_id
_entity_poly.type
_entity_poly.pdbx_seq_one_letter_code
_entity_poly.pdbx_strand_id
1 'polypeptide(L)' 'MKKTLLLVFVHGSDNTFGHFPQDLASLLHNALPKVDVQSVQYPRFETRGDLRECVAKFKEWLQNKVIDLE' A
#
# COMPACT_ATOMS: atom_id res chain seq x y z
N MET A 1 -15.45 -15.97 3.44
CA MET A 1 -14.62 -14.75 3.53
C MET A 1 -14.38 -14.23 2.12
N LYS A 2 -14.59 -12.93 1.87
CA LYS A 2 -14.10 -12.32 0.62
C LYS A 2 -12.57 -12.28 0.70
N LYS A 3 -11.89 -12.51 -0.43
CA LYS A 3 -10.43 -12.34 -0.50
C LYS A 3 -10.14 -10.85 -0.54
N THR A 4 -9.10 -10.41 0.16
CA THR A 4 -8.65 -9.01 0.15
C THR A 4 -7.39 -8.88 -0.70
N LEU A 5 -7.37 -7.87 -1.57
CA LEU A 5 -6.20 -7.43 -2.32
C LEU A 5 -5.76 -6.08 -1.75
N LEU A 6 -4.65 -6.08 -1.02
CA LEU A 6 -4.03 -4.87 -0.50
C LEU A 6 -2.98 -4.35 -1.47
N LEU A 7 -3.22 -3.16 -2.03
CA LEU A 7 -2.28 -2.43 -2.87
C LEU A 7 -1.43 -1.51 -2.00
N VAL A 8 -0.11 -1.72 -1.98
CA VAL A 8 0.82 -0.95 -1.17
C VAL A 8 1.70 -0.10 -2.07
N PHE A 9 1.59 1.22 -1.92
CA PHE A 9 2.35 2.19 -2.71
C PHE A 9 3.50 2.76 -1.88
N VAL A 10 4.73 2.55 -2.34
CA VAL A 10 5.95 3.00 -1.64
C VAL A 10 6.60 4.15 -2.41
N HIS A 11 6.72 5.30 -1.76
CA HIS A 11 7.27 6.52 -2.37
C HIS A 11 8.80 6.51 -2.39
N GLY A 12 9.37 6.92 -3.53
CA GLY A 12 10.81 7.21 -3.66
C GLY A 12 11.15 8.71 -3.61
N SER A 13 10.24 9.60 -4.02
CA SER A 13 10.44 11.06 -4.08
C SER A 13 9.10 11.82 -4.04
N ASP A 14 9.12 13.13 -4.27
CA ASP A 14 7.93 13.99 -4.15
C ASP A 14 6.92 13.76 -5.28
N ASN A 15 5.63 13.69 -4.92
CA ASN A 15 4.48 13.66 -5.82
C ASN A 15 4.44 12.50 -6.84
N THR A 16 5.02 11.34 -6.51
CA THR A 16 5.18 10.22 -7.47
C THR A 16 3.86 9.67 -8.02
N PHE A 17 2.79 9.63 -7.22
CA PHE A 17 1.61 8.85 -7.59
C PHE A 17 0.41 9.66 -8.09
N GLY A 18 0.26 10.95 -7.76
CA GLY A 18 -0.94 11.71 -8.14
C GLY A 18 -2.23 10.96 -7.80
N HIS A 19 -3.10 10.75 -8.79
CA HIS A 19 -4.35 9.98 -8.65
C HIS A 19 -4.22 8.48 -8.96
N PHE A 20 -3.04 8.02 -9.41
CA PHE A 20 -2.83 6.64 -9.84
C PHE A 20 -3.29 5.57 -8.83
N PRO A 21 -3.04 5.70 -7.51
CA PRO A 21 -3.48 4.71 -6.54
C PRO A 21 -5.00 4.57 -6.47
N GLN A 22 -5.71 5.70 -6.48
CA GLN A 22 -7.17 5.73 -6.53
C GLN A 22 -7.70 5.15 -7.84
N ASP A 23 -7.16 5.59 -8.98
CA ASP A 23 -7.61 5.14 -10.30
C ASP A 23 -7.44 3.63 -10.47
N LEU A 24 -6.29 3.09 -10.04
CA LEU A 24 -6.03 1.65 -10.08
C LEU A 24 -6.95 0.86 -9.14
N ALA A 25 -7.17 1.34 -7.93
CA ALA A 25 -8.09 0.70 -6.99
C ALA A 25 -9.51 0.65 -7.54
N SER A 26 -10.01 1.75 -8.12
CA SER A 26 -11.33 1.81 -8.76
C SER A 26 -11.44 0.85 -9.95
N LEU A 27 -10.41 0.77 -10.80
CA LEU A 27 -10.39 -0.16 -11.93
C LEU A 27 -10.43 -1.61 -11.46
N LEU A 28 -9.66 -1.96 -10.44
CA LEU A 28 -9.63 -3.31 -9.88
C LEU A 28 -10.92 -3.67 -9.15
N HIS A 29 -11.57 -2.72 -8.47
CA HIS A 29 -12.86 -2.97 -7.82
C HIS A 29 -13.94 -3.35 -8.84
N ASN A 30 -13.93 -2.69 -10.01
CA ASN A 30 -14.83 -3.02 -11.12
C ASN A 30 -14.47 -4.36 -11.78
N ALA A 31 -13.18 -4.66 -11.95
CA ALA A 31 -12.72 -5.90 -12.58
C ALA A 31 -12.87 -7.13 -11.68
N LEU A 32 -12.81 -6.95 -10.35
CA LEU A 32 -12.80 -8.02 -9.35
C LEU A 32 -13.90 -7.83 -8.30
N PRO A 33 -15.20 -7.93 -8.66
CA PRO A 33 -16.32 -7.62 -7.74
C PRO A 33 -16.43 -8.55 -6.52
N LYS A 34 -15.71 -9.68 -6.53
CA LYS A 34 -15.67 -10.66 -5.44
C LYS A 34 -14.47 -10.47 -4.50
N VAL A 35 -13.59 -9.52 -4.78
CA VAL A 35 -12.38 -9.21 -4.02
C VAL A 35 -12.58 -7.85 -3.34
N ASP A 36 -12.21 -7.75 -2.06
CA ASP A 36 -12.10 -6.45 -1.39
C ASP A 36 -10.78 -5.81 -1.79
N VAL A 37 -10.81 -4.67 -2.47
CA VAL A 37 -9.61 -3.98 -2.95
C VAL A 37 -9.35 -2.79 -2.06
N GLN A 38 -8.23 -2.78 -1.37
CA GLN A 38 -7.80 -1.68 -0.51
C GLN A 38 -6.47 -1.11 -1.02
N SER A 39 -6.28 0.21 -0.85
CA SER A 39 -5.02 0.87 -1.20
C SER A 39 -4.48 1.65 -0.02
N VAL A 40 -3.18 1.50 0.22
CA VAL A 40 -2.46 2.20 1.28
C VAL A 40 -1.16 2.77 0.73
N GLN A 41 -0.83 3.98 1.19
CA GLN A 41 0.42 4.62 0.83
C GLN A 41 1.36 4.60 2.03
N TYR A 42 2.59 4.10 1.82
CA TYR A 42 3.61 4.10 2.86
C TYR A 42 4.02 5.55 3.20
N PRO A 43 4.13 5.93 4.49
CA PRO A 43 4.46 7.29 4.87
C PRO A 43 5.73 7.80 4.19
N ARG A 44 5.64 9.05 3.72
CA ARG A 44 6.77 9.76 3.12
C ARG A 44 7.88 9.92 4.16
N PHE A 45 9.13 9.95 3.70
CA PHE A 45 10.36 10.13 4.50
C PHE A 45 10.82 8.91 5.30
N GLU A 46 9.98 7.90 5.52
CA GLU A 46 10.41 6.62 6.12
C GLU A 46 11.28 5.76 5.19
N THR A 47 11.47 6.21 3.94
CA THR A 47 12.35 5.60 2.94
C THR A 47 13.71 6.29 2.81
N ARG A 48 14.03 7.25 3.69
CA ARG A 48 15.32 7.96 3.70
C ARG A 48 16.27 7.36 4.73
N GLY A 49 17.56 7.32 4.39
CA GLY A 49 18.62 6.86 5.28
C GLY A 49 19.10 5.46 4.91
N ASP A 50 19.44 4.66 5.92
CA ASP A 50 19.94 3.30 5.70
C ASP A 50 18.83 2.39 5.15
N LEU A 51 19.16 1.65 4.09
CA LEU A 51 18.20 0.78 3.41
C LEU A 51 17.67 -0.33 4.33
N ARG A 52 18.52 -0.90 5.18
CA ARG A 52 18.13 -1.99 6.09
C ARG A 52 17.14 -1.49 7.13
N GLU A 53 17.35 -0.29 7.66
CA GLU A 53 16.41 0.36 8.58
C GLU A 53 15.07 0.66 7.89
N CYS A 54 15.10 1.24 6.69
CA CYS A 54 13.88 1.54 5.92
C CYS A 54 13.07 0.26 5.65
N VAL A 55 13.73 -0.83 5.27
CA VAL A 55 13.07 -2.13 5.03
C VAL A 55 12.49 -2.70 6.32
N ALA A 56 13.19 -2.59 7.45
CA ALA A 56 12.68 -3.06 8.74
C ALA A 56 11.40 -2.31 9.16
N LYS A 57 11.41 -0.98 9.05
CA LYS A 57 10.24 -0.14 9.33
C LYS A 57 9.08 -0.40 8.37
N PHE A 58 9.36 -0.58 7.08
CA PHE A 58 8.34 -0.92 6.10
C PHE A 58 7.68 -2.26 6.43
N LYS A 59 8.48 -3.27 6.79
CA LYS A 59 7.97 -4.57 7.21
C LYS A 59 7.06 -4.45 8.43
N GLU A 60 7.50 -3.76 9.49
CA GLU A 60 6.71 -3.58 10.70
C GLU A 60 5.39 -2.86 10.41
N TRP A 61 5.45 -1.78 9.64
CA TRP A 61 4.27 -1.04 9.19
C TRP A 61 3.29 -1.93 8.40
N LEU A 62 3.81 -2.71 7.45
CA LEU A 62 2.98 -3.59 6.62
C LEU A 62 2.35 -4.70 7.45
N GLN A 63 3.09 -5.27 8.41
CA GLN A 63 2.58 -6.28 9.33
C GLN A 63 1.39 -5.74 10.14
N ASN A 64 1.52 -4.54 10.71
CA ASN A 64 0.42 -3.91 11.44
C ASN A 64 -0.80 -3.68 10.54
N LYS A 65 -0.60 -3.24 9.29
CA LYS A 65 -1.70 -3.07 8.34
C LYS A 65 -2.41 -4.36 7.98
N VAL A 66 -1.68 -5.47 7.88
CA VAL A 66 -2.29 -6.77 7.59
C VAL A 66 -3.06 -7.30 8.80
N ILE A 67 -2.54 -7.10 10.02
CA ILE A 67 -3.26 -7.48 11.26
C ILE A 67 -4.61 -6.74 11.36
N ASP A 68 -4.66 -5.46 11.01
CA ASP A 68 -5.91 -4.68 11.00
C ASP A 68 -6.94 -5.17 9.95
N LEU A 69 -6.51 -5.98 8.97
CA LEU A 69 -7.34 -6.48 7.86
C LEU A 69 -7.84 -7.92 8.04
N GLU A 70 -7.27 -8.67 8.99
CA GLU A 70 -7.74 -10.01 9.38
C GLU A 70 -8.87 -9.95 10.41
#